data_AF-A0A4Q4YXM8-F1
#
_entry.id   AF-A0A4Q4YXM8-F1
#
_cell.length_a   1.000
_cell.length_b   1.000
_cell.length_c   1.000
_cell.angle_alpha   90.00
_cell.angle_beta   90.00
_cell.angle_gamma   90.00
#
_symmetry.space_group_name_H-M   'P 1'
#
loop_
_entity.id
_entity.type
_entity.pdbx_description
1 polymer ?
#
loop_
_entity_poly.entity_id
_entity_poly.type
_entity_poly.pdbx_seq_one_letter_code
_entity_poly.pdbx_strand_id
1 'polypeptide(L)'
;MAEPIQTKRLLRMTVAHYRQPNVSEEDFYQWVTEQHAARAAKLHAKNGIEGFSIFFTPKSFHDFTSELNNMRGNPWRVRDFDAQVEFLFRDMETFYKGAADADFQALQAEEEPFISGRGAEISIGWIETYVSDGKVVNLDEAGKPTFPAFKDMCKAP
;
A
#
# COMPACT_ATOMS: atom_id res chain seq x y z
N MET A 1 -7.68 9.33 27.76
CA MET A 1 -7.97 8.55 26.54
C MET A 1 -6.95 8.92 25.48
N ALA A 2 -6.57 8.00 24.58
CA ALA A 2 -5.70 8.35 23.46
C ALA A 2 -6.48 9.24 22.48
N GLU A 3 -5.87 10.32 21.99
CA GLU A 3 -6.48 11.12 20.94
C GLU A 3 -6.68 10.27 19.68
N PRO A 4 -7.79 10.46 18.93
CA PRO A 4 -8.00 9.74 17.69
C PRO A 4 -6.87 10.04 16.71
N ILE A 5 -6.16 9.00 16.28
CA ILE A 5 -5.10 9.13 15.28
C ILE A 5 -5.67 9.46 13.89
N GLN A 6 -6.97 9.21 13.68
CA GLN A 6 -7.67 9.49 12.42
C GLN A 6 -8.99 10.23 12.68
N THR A 7 -8.94 11.56 12.58
CA THR A 7 -10.12 12.44 12.73
C THR A 7 -10.82 12.73 11.39
N LYS A 8 -10.21 12.37 10.27
CA LYS A 8 -10.73 12.55 8.90
C LYS A 8 -10.52 11.26 8.10
N ARG A 9 -11.29 11.12 7.00
CA ARG A 9 -11.12 10.02 6.03
C ARG A 9 -9.66 9.95 5.58
N LEU A 10 -9.08 8.75 5.61
CA LEU A 10 -7.76 8.46 5.05
C LEU A 10 -7.95 7.47 3.92
N LEU A 11 -7.62 7.89 2.70
CA LEU A 11 -7.66 7.04 1.53
C LEU A 11 -6.43 6.14 1.52
N ARG A 12 -6.62 4.93 1.01
CA ARG A 12 -5.59 3.93 0.78
C ARG A 12 -5.67 3.53 -0.68
N MET A 13 -4.58 3.72 -1.42
CA MET A 13 -4.40 3.09 -2.72
C MET A 13 -3.33 2.01 -2.60
N THR A 14 -3.55 0.87 -3.24
CA THR A 14 -2.53 -0.16 -3.33
C THR A 14 -2.31 -0.59 -4.77
N VAL A 15 -1.05 -0.89 -5.11
CA VAL A 15 -0.65 -1.38 -6.43
C VAL A 15 0.26 -2.58 -6.24
N ALA A 16 -0.18 -3.76 -6.68
CA ALA A 16 0.61 -4.98 -6.68
C ALA A 16 1.42 -5.07 -7.97
N HIS A 17 2.71 -5.39 -7.85
CA HIS A 17 3.68 -5.47 -8.92
C HIS A 17 4.32 -6.86 -8.95
N TYR A 18 4.56 -7.33 -10.18
CA TYR A 18 5.36 -8.51 -10.44
C TYR A 18 6.74 -8.05 -10.90
N ARG A 19 7.79 -8.74 -10.47
CA ARG A 19 9.14 -8.50 -10.97
C ARG A 19 9.28 -9.03 -12.39
N GLN A 20 10.27 -8.54 -13.13
CA GLN A 20 10.64 -9.12 -14.40
C GLN A 20 11.14 -10.57 -14.21
N PRO A 21 10.79 -11.53 -15.10
CA PRO A 21 11.14 -12.94 -14.91
C PRO A 21 12.64 -13.23 -14.79
N ASN A 22 13.48 -12.38 -15.38
CA ASN A 22 14.93 -12.49 -15.39
C ASN A 22 15.63 -11.77 -14.23
N VAL A 23 14.88 -11.15 -13.32
CA VAL A 23 15.42 -10.45 -12.14
C VAL A 23 15.22 -11.33 -10.91
N SER A 24 16.26 -11.56 -10.11
CA SER A 24 16.15 -12.35 -8.88
C SER A 24 15.33 -11.62 -7.81
N GLU A 25 14.79 -12.33 -6.82
CA GLU A 25 14.04 -11.70 -5.72
C GLU A 25 14.93 -10.76 -4.88
N GLU A 26 16.21 -11.10 -4.74
CA GLU A 26 17.19 -10.30 -4.02
C GLU A 26 17.55 -9.03 -4.79
N ASP A 27 17.86 -9.13 -6.09
CA ASP A 27 18.13 -7.96 -6.94
C ASP A 27 16.92 -7.04 -7.01
N PHE A 28 15.72 -7.62 -7.12
CA PHE A 28 14.46 -6.87 -7.09
C PHE A 28 14.29 -6.12 -5.77
N TYR A 29 14.44 -6.80 -4.63
CA TYR A 29 14.35 -6.18 -3.31
C TYR A 29 15.36 -5.05 -3.12
N GLN A 30 16.62 -5.29 -3.49
CA GLN A 30 17.68 -4.30 -3.34
C GLN A 30 17.39 -3.06 -4.19
N TRP A 31 17.03 -3.25 -5.46
CA TRP A 31 16.68 -2.13 -6.34
C TRP A 31 15.46 -1.37 -5.84
N VAL A 32 14.37 -2.06 -5.50
CA VAL A 32 13.14 -1.44 -5.00
C VAL A 32 13.41 -0.62 -3.74
N THR A 33 14.20 -1.12 -2.80
CA THR A 33 14.41 -0.43 -1.51
C THR A 33 15.47 0.68 -1.60
N GLU A 34 16.63 0.39 -2.18
CA GLU A 34 17.79 1.28 -2.17
C GLU A 34 17.74 2.34 -3.26
N GLN A 35 17.22 1.99 -4.44
CA GLN A 35 17.28 2.84 -5.63
C GLN A 35 15.94 3.48 -5.98
N HIS A 36 14.82 2.91 -5.54
CA HIS A 36 13.49 3.42 -5.87
C HIS A 36 12.76 4.02 -4.67
N ALA A 37 12.32 3.19 -3.71
CA ALA A 37 11.47 3.57 -2.60
C ALA A 37 12.07 4.70 -1.74
N ALA A 38 13.38 4.68 -1.48
CA ALA A 38 14.05 5.73 -0.72
C ALA A 38 14.01 7.12 -1.40
N ARG A 39 14.04 7.17 -2.74
CA ARG A 39 13.89 8.40 -3.53
C ARG A 39 12.42 8.79 -3.63
N ALA A 40 11.55 7.83 -3.94
CA ALA A 40 10.11 8.03 -4.04
C ALA A 40 9.50 8.58 -2.74
N ALA A 41 9.91 8.07 -1.57
CA ALA A 41 9.41 8.51 -0.27
C ALA A 41 9.56 10.03 -0.05
N LYS A 42 10.68 10.62 -0.47
CA LYS A 42 10.92 12.07 -0.35
C LYS A 42 9.98 12.87 -1.25
N LEU A 43 9.74 12.37 -2.47
CA LEU A 43 8.84 13.00 -3.44
C LEU A 43 7.37 12.87 -3.00
N HIS A 44 6.97 11.70 -2.48
CA HIS A 44 5.64 11.47 -1.93
C HIS A 44 5.36 12.39 -0.73
N ALA A 45 6.27 12.46 0.23
CA ALA A 45 6.14 13.34 1.38
C ALA A 45 6.06 14.82 0.98
N LYS A 46 6.92 15.28 0.06
CA LYS A 46 6.89 16.65 -0.50
C LYS A 46 5.54 16.98 -1.15
N ASN A 47 4.87 16.00 -1.74
CA ASN A 47 3.60 16.18 -2.43
C ASN A 47 2.36 15.94 -1.55
N GLY A 48 2.53 15.64 -0.26
CA GLY A 48 1.43 15.53 0.71
C GLY A 48 0.88 14.12 0.93
N ILE A 49 1.54 13.10 0.39
CA ILE A 49 1.24 11.70 0.75
C ILE A 49 1.60 11.50 2.23
N GLU A 50 0.65 11.00 3.02
CA GLU A 50 0.79 10.81 4.47
C GLU A 50 1.42 9.47 4.83
N GLY A 51 1.38 8.49 3.93
CA GLY A 51 1.97 7.18 4.14
C GLY A 51 2.40 6.53 2.83
N PHE A 52 3.54 5.87 2.88
CA PHE A 52 4.12 5.12 1.77
C PHE A 52 4.78 3.87 2.34
N SER A 53 4.32 2.70 1.92
CA SER A 53 4.83 1.41 2.38
C SER A 53 4.87 0.40 1.25
N ILE A 54 5.71 -0.62 1.41
CA ILE A 54 5.85 -1.72 0.46
C ILE A 54 5.70 -3.02 1.23
N PHE A 55 4.76 -3.85 0.80
CA PHE A 55 4.56 -5.21 1.29
C PHE A 55 5.24 -6.19 0.32
N PHE A 56 6.35 -6.77 0.74
CA PHE A 56 7.08 -7.77 -0.04
C PHE A 56 6.54 -9.17 0.22
N THR A 57 6.44 -9.95 -0.84
CA THR A 57 5.94 -11.32 -0.82
C THR A 57 6.92 -12.21 -1.57
N PRO A 58 8.08 -12.52 -0.96
CA PRO A 58 9.03 -13.43 -1.59
C PRO A 58 8.45 -14.85 -1.65
N LYS A 59 9.04 -15.69 -2.48
CA LYS A 59 8.62 -17.06 -2.76
C LYS A 59 8.42 -17.88 -1.49
N SER A 60 9.29 -17.73 -0.49
CA SER A 60 9.16 -18.44 0.79
C SER A 60 7.86 -18.13 1.52
N PHE A 61 7.34 -16.90 1.41
CA PHE A 61 6.06 -16.50 2.00
C PHE A 61 4.88 -16.92 1.13
N HIS A 62 5.02 -16.92 -0.20
CA HIS A 62 4.01 -17.48 -1.12
C HIS A 62 3.81 -18.97 -0.91
N ASP A 63 4.91 -19.71 -0.81
CA ASP A 63 4.90 -21.15 -0.57
C ASP A 63 4.22 -21.44 0.77
N PHE A 64 4.60 -20.73 1.83
CA PHE A 64 3.95 -20.83 3.14
C PHE A 64 2.44 -20.49 3.10
N THR A 65 2.06 -19.43 2.37
CA THR A 65 0.65 -19.04 2.24
C THR A 65 -0.16 -20.10 1.48
N SER A 66 0.45 -20.73 0.47
CA SER A 66 -0.13 -21.81 -0.31
C SER A 66 -0.30 -23.07 0.53
N GLU A 67 0.69 -23.43 1.35
CA GLU A 67 0.58 -24.53 2.30
C GLU A 67 -0.55 -24.30 3.31
N LEU A 68 -0.64 -23.09 3.86
CA LEU A 68 -1.71 -22.72 4.78
C LEU A 68 -3.10 -22.82 4.13
N ASN A 69 -3.23 -22.37 2.89
CA ASN A 69 -4.46 -22.49 2.11
C ASN A 69 -4.82 -23.97 1.87
N ASN A 70 -3.83 -24.80 1.53
CA ASN A 70 -4.01 -26.23 1.32
C ASN A 70 -4.48 -26.95 2.59
N MET A 71 -3.93 -26.62 3.76
CA MET A 71 -4.40 -27.14 5.06
C MET A 71 -5.87 -26.78 5.36
N ARG A 72 -6.43 -25.77 4.69
CA ARG A 72 -7.83 -25.35 4.81
C ARG A 72 -8.73 -25.88 3.69
N GLY A 73 -8.21 -26.70 2.78
CA GLY A 73 -8.96 -27.20 1.62
C GLY A 73 -9.03 -26.22 0.44
N ASN A 74 -8.05 -25.34 0.32
CA ASN A 74 -7.91 -24.34 -0.76
C ASN A 74 -9.09 -23.35 -0.94
N PRO A 75 -9.65 -22.75 0.14
CA PRO A 75 -10.76 -21.79 0.02
C PRO A 75 -10.32 -20.41 -0.52
N TRP A 76 -9.03 -20.10 -0.53
CA TRP A 76 -8.53 -18.76 -0.87
C TRP A 76 -7.90 -18.70 -2.25
N ARG A 77 -8.01 -17.53 -2.90
CA ARG A 77 -7.10 -17.13 -3.98
C ARG A 77 -5.84 -16.55 -3.35
N VAL A 78 -4.73 -17.29 -3.44
CA VAL A 78 -3.41 -16.77 -3.07
C VAL A 78 -2.97 -15.81 -4.18
N ARG A 79 -2.61 -14.58 -3.81
CA ARG A 79 -2.09 -13.58 -4.75
C ARG A 79 -0.57 -13.74 -4.80
N ASP A 80 0.00 -13.80 -5.99
CA ASP A 80 1.39 -14.21 -6.26
C ASP A 80 2.31 -13.07 -6.74
N PHE A 81 1.91 -11.81 -6.54
CA PHE A 81 2.76 -10.64 -6.81
C PHE A 81 4.05 -10.67 -5.95
N ASP A 82 5.10 -9.97 -6.37
CA ASP A 82 6.37 -9.90 -5.63
C ASP A 82 6.40 -8.76 -4.60
N ALA A 83 5.72 -7.65 -4.90
CA ALA A 83 5.55 -6.52 -3.99
C ALA A 83 4.21 -5.80 -4.19
N GLN A 84 3.66 -5.23 -3.11
CA GLN A 84 2.49 -4.36 -3.15
C GLN A 84 2.84 -3.02 -2.50
N VAL A 85 2.78 -1.95 -3.29
CA VAL A 85 2.96 -0.58 -2.81
C VAL A 85 1.64 -0.08 -2.23
N GLU A 86 1.71 0.68 -1.15
CA GLU A 86 0.58 1.32 -0.49
C GLU A 86 0.83 2.82 -0.31
N PHE A 87 -0.18 3.63 -0.66
CA PHE A 87 -0.21 5.07 -0.47
C PHE A 87 -1.36 5.46 0.44
N LEU A 88 -1.09 6.31 1.42
CA LEU A 88 -2.10 6.92 2.30
C LEU A 88 -2.18 8.43 2.04
N PHE A 89 -3.38 8.94 1.77
CA PHE A 89 -3.60 10.35 1.40
C PHE A 89 -5.04 10.80 1.69
N ARG A 90 -5.33 12.10 1.56
CA ARG A 90 -6.63 12.67 1.96
C ARG A 90 -7.60 12.89 0.80
N ASP A 91 -7.09 13.18 -0.38
CA ASP A 91 -7.86 13.52 -1.56
C ASP A 91 -7.11 13.15 -2.85
N MET A 92 -7.86 13.01 -3.94
CA MET A 92 -7.28 12.63 -5.23
C MET A 92 -6.38 13.72 -5.81
N GLU A 93 -6.58 15.00 -5.46
CA GLU A 93 -5.72 16.09 -5.92
C GLU A 93 -4.27 15.90 -5.43
N THR A 94 -4.10 15.57 -4.15
CA THR A 94 -2.81 15.22 -3.54
C THR A 94 -2.15 14.04 -4.28
N PHE A 95 -2.93 12.99 -4.56
CA PHE A 95 -2.43 11.83 -5.30
C PHE A 95 -1.99 12.19 -6.72
N TYR A 96 -2.81 12.92 -7.48
CA TYR A 96 -2.48 13.33 -8.85
C TYR A 96 -1.28 14.27 -8.91
N LYS A 97 -1.15 15.18 -7.94
CA LYS A 97 0.03 16.04 -7.82
C LYS A 97 1.30 15.21 -7.64
N GLY A 98 1.27 14.19 -6.78
CA GLY A 98 2.38 13.26 -6.62
C GLY A 98 2.70 12.48 -7.90
N ALA A 99 1.66 11.97 -8.59
CA ALA A 99 1.82 11.23 -9.84
C ALA A 99 2.31 12.09 -11.02
N ALA A 100 2.04 13.40 -11.00
CA ALA A 100 2.47 14.37 -12.00
C ALA A 100 3.84 15.01 -11.69
N ASP A 101 4.47 14.68 -10.56
CA ASP A 101 5.81 15.19 -10.23
C ASP A 101 6.83 14.65 -11.25
N ALA A 102 7.54 15.55 -11.93
CA ALA A 102 8.47 15.20 -13.00
C ALA A 102 9.63 14.33 -12.50
N ASP A 103 10.11 14.53 -11.27
CA ASP A 103 11.16 13.70 -10.68
C ASP A 103 10.62 12.29 -10.40
N PHE A 104 9.35 12.18 -10.02
CA PHE A 104 8.70 10.89 -9.79
C PHE A 104 8.40 10.16 -11.10
N GLN A 105 8.02 10.86 -12.16
CA GLN A 105 7.84 10.25 -13.49
C GLN A 105 9.17 9.75 -14.07
N ALA A 106 10.24 10.53 -13.90
CA ALA A 106 11.59 10.10 -14.29
C ALA A 106 12.00 8.84 -13.51
N LEU A 107 11.70 8.79 -12.21
CA LEU A 107 11.97 7.62 -11.37
C LEU A 107 11.14 6.40 -11.78
N GLN A 108 9.84 6.57 -12.07
CA GLN A 108 8.99 5.48 -12.58
C GLN A 108 9.50 4.92 -13.92
N ALA A 109 10.10 5.76 -14.78
CA ALA A 109 10.69 5.29 -16.03
C ALA A 109 11.88 4.34 -15.82
N GLU A 110 12.52 4.35 -14.64
CA GLU A 110 13.59 3.42 -14.26
C GLU A 110 13.05 2.03 -13.86
N GLU A 111 11.72 1.85 -13.72
CA GLU A 111 11.10 0.59 -13.25
C GLU A 111 11.13 -0.55 -14.27
N GLU A 112 11.09 -0.26 -15.58
CA GLU A 112 10.86 -1.25 -16.63
C GLU A 112 11.81 -2.46 -16.60
N PRO A 113 13.12 -2.33 -16.30
CA PRO A 113 14.02 -3.47 -16.21
C PRO A 113 13.77 -4.38 -15.00
N PHE A 114 13.03 -3.92 -13.98
CA PHE A 114 12.83 -4.62 -12.71
C PHE A 114 11.38 -5.04 -12.47
N ILE A 115 10.41 -4.25 -12.96
CA ILE A 115 8.98 -4.44 -12.77
C ILE A 115 8.34 -4.80 -14.11
N SER A 116 7.56 -5.87 -14.11
CA SER A 116 6.70 -6.23 -15.24
C SER A 116 5.56 -5.22 -15.37
N GLY A 117 5.43 -4.60 -16.55
CA GLY A 117 4.29 -3.73 -16.89
C GLY A 117 2.96 -4.47 -17.10
N ARG A 118 2.87 -5.77 -16.80
CA ARG A 118 1.68 -6.59 -16.98
C ARG A 118 1.21 -7.18 -15.66
N GLY A 119 -0.11 -7.32 -15.52
CA GLY A 119 -0.72 -8.03 -14.40
C GLY A 119 -0.86 -7.23 -13.11
N ALA A 120 -0.52 -5.93 -13.11
CA ALA A 120 -0.65 -5.09 -11.93
C ALA A 120 -2.09 -5.10 -11.39
N GLU A 121 -2.23 -5.29 -10.07
CA GLU A 121 -3.52 -5.26 -9.39
C GLU A 121 -3.64 -3.98 -8.56
N ILE A 122 -4.62 -3.14 -8.87
CA ILE A 122 -4.84 -1.85 -8.21
C ILE A 122 -6.16 -1.84 -7.43
N SER A 123 -6.15 -1.24 -6.25
CA SER A 123 -7.37 -0.92 -5.51
C SER A 123 -7.26 0.42 -4.79
N ILE A 124 -8.39 1.09 -4.62
CA ILE A 124 -8.52 2.30 -3.81
C ILE A 124 -9.71 2.17 -2.87
N GLY A 125 -9.55 2.62 -1.63
CA GLY A 125 -10.58 2.65 -0.61
C GLY A 125 -10.20 3.61 0.52
N TRP A 126 -10.86 3.50 1.67
CA TRP A 126 -10.43 4.18 2.90
C TRP A 126 -10.00 3.14 3.95
N ILE A 127 -9.20 3.60 4.91
CA ILE A 127 -8.76 2.80 6.05
C ILE A 127 -9.31 3.39 7.35
N GLU A 128 -9.81 2.51 8.21
CA GLU A 128 -10.20 2.78 9.58
C GLU A 128 -9.30 1.96 10.51
N THR A 129 -8.45 2.63 11.29
CA THR A 129 -7.51 1.97 12.19
C THR A 129 -8.14 1.80 13.57
N TYR A 130 -8.28 0.56 14.02
CA TYR A 130 -8.82 0.23 15.35
C TYR A 130 -7.71 -0.09 16.38
N VAL A 131 -6.51 -0.44 15.89
CA VAL A 131 -5.33 -0.72 16.72
C VAL A 131 -4.10 -0.04 16.10
N SER A 132 -3.36 0.72 16.90
CA SER A 132 -2.07 1.31 16.53
C SER A 132 -1.09 1.16 17.70
N ASP A 133 0.13 0.70 17.42
CA ASP A 133 1.18 0.49 18.44
C ASP A 133 0.71 -0.35 19.64
N GLY A 134 -0.07 -1.40 19.36
CA GLY A 134 -0.65 -2.29 20.37
C GLY A 134 -1.75 -1.66 21.24
N LYS A 135 -2.20 -0.45 20.92
CA LYS A 135 -3.25 0.28 21.64
C LYS A 135 -4.52 0.37 20.81
N VAL A 136 -5.65 0.24 21.48
CA VAL A 136 -6.97 0.53 20.88
C VAL A 136 -7.08 2.04 20.63
N VAL A 137 -7.47 2.41 19.42
CA VAL A 137 -7.60 3.80 18.97
C VAL A 137 -8.91 4.01 18.23
N ASN A 138 -9.34 5.28 18.09
CA ASN A 138 -10.55 5.67 17.34
C ASN A 138 -11.86 5.02 17.83
N LEU A 139 -11.95 4.71 19.13
CA LEU A 139 -13.17 4.31 19.83
C LEU A 139 -13.50 5.32 20.93
N ASP A 140 -14.78 5.57 21.18
CA ASP A 140 -15.25 6.37 22.33
C ASP A 140 -15.26 5.55 23.64
N GLU A 141 -15.66 6.18 24.75
CA GLU A 141 -15.74 5.54 26.08
C GLU A 141 -16.70 4.34 26.12
N ALA A 142 -17.67 4.28 25.20
CA ALA A 142 -18.61 3.17 25.05
C ALA A 142 -18.14 2.09 24.07
N GLY A 143 -16.92 2.22 23.52
CA GLY A 143 -16.35 1.30 22.53
C GLY A 143 -16.93 1.45 21.12
N LYS A 144 -17.60 2.57 20.81
CA LYS A 144 -18.13 2.81 19.46
C LYS A 144 -17.08 3.52 18.58
N PRO A 145 -17.03 3.23 17.27
CA PRO A 145 -16.09 3.90 16.36
C PRO A 145 -16.31 5.41 16.30
N THR A 146 -15.22 6.18 16.27
CA THR A 146 -15.26 7.65 16.19
C THR A 146 -15.14 8.19 14.76
N PHE A 147 -15.27 7.32 13.75
CA PHE A 147 -15.17 7.69 12.33
C PHE A 147 -16.44 8.39 11.81
N PRO A 148 -16.35 9.14 10.70
CA PRO A 148 -17.54 9.64 10.01
C PRO A 148 -18.47 8.51 9.55
N ALA A 149 -19.75 8.82 9.37
CA ALA A 149 -20.74 7.82 8.94
C ALA A 149 -20.43 7.30 7.52
N PHE A 150 -20.81 6.05 7.23
CA PHE A 150 -20.59 5.41 5.93
C PHE A 150 -21.04 6.28 4.74
N LYS A 151 -22.21 6.92 4.84
CA LYS A 151 -22.77 7.81 3.80
C LYS A 151 -21.84 8.98 3.44
N ASP A 152 -21.01 9.41 4.39
CA ASP A 152 -20.05 10.49 4.22
C ASP A 152 -18.72 9.95 3.71
N MET A 153 -18.34 8.74 4.15
CA MET A 153 -17.11 8.05 3.77
C MET A 153 -17.15 7.45 2.35
N CYS A 154 -18.32 7.01 1.87
CA CYS A 154 -18.46 6.27 0.61
C CYS A 154 -18.62 7.17 -0.63
N LYS A 155 -18.56 8.49 -0.47
CA LYS A 155 -18.54 9.42 -1.61
C LYS A 155 -17.22 9.24 -2.37
N ALA A 156 -17.28 9.02 -3.68
CA ALA A 156 -16.07 8.90 -4.49
C ALA A 156 -15.13 10.08 -4.21
N PRO A 157 -13.83 9.82 -3.98
CA PRO A 157 -12.86 10.84 -3.62
C PRO A 157 -12.47 11.74 -4.79
#